data_AF-A0AA39L0T8-F1
#
_entry.id   AF-A0AA39L0T8-F1
#
_cell.length_a   1.000
_cell.length_b   1.000
_cell.length_c   1.000
_cell.angle_alpha   90.00
_cell.angle_beta   90.00
_cell.angle_gamma   90.00
#
_symmetry.space_group_name_H-M   'P 1'
#
loop_
_entity.id
_entity.type
_entity.pdbx_description
1 polymer ?
#
loop_
_entity_poly.entity_id
_entity_poly.type
_entity_poly.pdbx_seq_one_letter_code
_entity_poly.pdbx_strand_id
1 'polypeptide(L)'
;MALIPLESNPDVMTKFIHQLGVPSKWTLVDVYGLDQDVLAIVPKPTLALILLYPHSKKAQAYTNGRKPFPINNGPTTKDKLLENAAKICSEYMARDPDELGFTMIALAAANE
;
A
#
# COMPACT_ATOMS: atom_id res chain seq x y z
N MET A 1 -13.59 0.33 23.05
CA MET A 1 -13.74 1.47 22.13
C MET A 1 -13.38 0.99 20.73
N ALA A 2 -14.17 1.30 19.71
CA ALA A 2 -13.86 1.00 18.31
C ALA A 2 -13.84 2.31 17.51
N LEU A 3 -12.89 2.44 16.59
CA LEU A 3 -12.81 3.56 15.65
C LEU A 3 -13.63 3.25 14.39
N ILE A 4 -14.02 4.30 13.66
CA ILE A 4 -14.70 4.16 12.36
C ILE A 4 -13.65 3.71 11.32
N PRO A 5 -13.96 2.71 10.46
CA PRO A 5 -13.06 2.30 9.39
C PRO A 5 -12.75 3.45 8.44
N LEU A 6 -11.46 3.61 8.10
CA LEU A 6 -11.02 4.59 7.12
C LEU A 6 -11.24 4.05 5.70
N GLU A 7 -11.81 4.87 4.84
CA GLU A 7 -11.95 4.56 3.42
C GLU A 7 -10.57 4.54 2.74
N SER A 8 -10.29 3.48 1.98
CA SER A 8 -9.07 3.38 1.17
C SER A 8 -9.22 4.21 -0.11
N ASN A 9 -9.23 5.52 0.06
CA ASN A 9 -9.33 6.50 -1.01
C ASN A 9 -8.19 7.54 -0.86
N PRO A 10 -7.41 7.82 -1.92
CA PRO A 10 -6.30 8.77 -1.87
C PRO A 10 -6.68 10.17 -1.35
N ASP A 11 -7.83 10.72 -1.70
CA ASP A 11 -8.27 12.05 -1.26
C ASP A 11 -8.53 12.07 0.25
N VAL A 12 -9.24 11.05 0.74
CA VAL A 12 -9.56 10.89 2.16
C VAL A 12 -8.28 10.69 2.97
N MET A 13 -7.41 9.80 2.53
CA MET A 13 -6.17 9.48 3.24
C MET A 13 -5.16 10.64 3.18
N THR A 14 -5.06 11.35 2.05
CA THR A 14 -4.16 12.50 1.89
C THR A 14 -4.58 13.64 2.82
N LYS A 15 -5.88 13.97 2.84
CA LYS A 15 -6.43 14.93 3.80
C LYS A 15 -6.13 14.53 5.24
N PHE A 16 -6.29 13.24 5.56
CA PHE A 16 -6.04 12.72 6.90
C PHE A 16 -4.57 12.90 7.32
N ILE A 17 -3.59 12.50 6.50
CA ILE A 17 -2.18 12.63 6.87
C ILE A 17 -1.73 14.09 6.99
N HIS A 18 -2.31 15.01 6.20
CA HIS A 18 -2.03 16.44 6.32
C HIS A 18 -2.59 17.03 7.61
N GLN A 19 -3.77 16.60 8.05
CA GLN A 19 -4.31 16.97 9.36
C GLN A 19 -3.44 16.46 10.53
N LEU A 20 -2.70 15.38 10.32
CA LEU A 20 -1.72 14.85 11.27
C LEU A 20 -0.33 15.53 11.20
N GLY A 21 -0.16 16.52 10.30
CA GLY A 21 1.08 17.30 10.17
C GLY A 21 2.08 16.78 9.15
N VAL A 22 1.70 15.82 8.29
CA VAL A 22 2.57 15.41 7.18
C VAL A 22 2.65 16.55 6.14
N PRO A 23 3.85 16.96 5.70
CA PRO A 23 4.00 18.06 4.73
C PRO A 23 3.35 17.77 3.39
N SER A 24 2.86 18.81 2.70
CA SER A 24 2.20 18.74 1.37
C SER A 24 3.07 18.18 0.24
N LYS A 25 4.38 18.03 0.46
CA LYS A 25 5.29 17.37 -0.50
C LYS A 25 5.03 15.87 -0.65
N TRP A 26 4.22 15.28 0.23
CA TRP A 26 3.85 13.87 0.19
C TRP A 26 2.34 13.76 -0.04
N THR A 27 1.94 12.89 -0.95
CA THR A 27 0.54 12.61 -1.24
C THR A 27 0.32 11.11 -1.36
N LEU A 28 -0.92 10.66 -1.15
CA LEU A 28 -1.32 9.31 -1.50
C LEU A 28 -1.85 9.28 -2.93
N VAL A 29 -1.53 8.22 -3.67
CA VAL A 29 -2.01 7.99 -5.03
C VAL A 29 -2.46 6.54 -5.21
N ASP A 30 -3.45 6.33 -6.08
CA ASP A 30 -3.87 4.98 -6.45
C ASP A 30 -2.77 4.24 -7.23
N VAL A 31 -2.68 2.94 -7.00
CA VAL A 31 -1.85 2.02 -7.76
C VAL A 31 -2.76 1.07 -8.52
N TYR A 32 -2.91 1.32 -9.82
CA TYR A 32 -3.86 0.58 -10.68
C TYR A 32 -3.41 -0.83 -11.04
N GLY A 33 -2.14 -1.17 -10.84
CA GLY A 33 -1.58 -2.45 -11.25
C GLY A 33 -0.16 -2.65 -10.75
N LEU A 34 0.32 -3.88 -10.86
CA LEU A 34 1.64 -4.32 -10.37
C LEU A 34 2.65 -4.50 -11.50
N ASP A 35 2.22 -4.32 -12.74
CA ASP A 35 3.09 -4.36 -13.91
C ASP A 35 4.01 -3.13 -13.93
N GLN A 36 5.22 -3.32 -14.44
CA GLN A 36 6.27 -2.30 -14.42
C GLN A 36 5.82 -0.98 -15.07
N ASP A 37 5.09 -1.05 -16.18
CA ASP A 37 4.60 0.12 -16.90
C ASP A 37 3.56 0.91 -16.09
N VAL A 38 2.72 0.21 -15.32
CA VAL A 38 1.71 0.85 -14.46
C VAL A 38 2.37 1.46 -13.22
N LEU A 39 3.33 0.76 -12.62
CA LEU A 39 4.11 1.25 -11.49
C LEU A 39 4.99 2.47 -11.83
N ALA A 40 5.34 2.65 -13.11
CA ALA A 40 6.10 3.79 -13.58
C ALA A 40 5.30 5.11 -13.55
N ILE A 41 3.96 5.04 -13.53
CA ILE A 41 3.06 6.20 -13.45
C ILE A 41 3.03 6.76 -12.01
N VAL A 42 3.34 5.93 -11.01
CA VAL A 42 3.37 6.34 -9.60
C VAL A 42 4.52 7.34 -9.38
N PRO A 43 4.25 8.54 -8.82
CA PRO A 43 5.27 9.54 -8.58
C PRO A 43 6.44 9.01 -7.74
N LYS A 44 7.63 9.54 -8.04
CA LYS A 44 8.88 9.17 -7.38
C LYS A 44 9.46 10.38 -6.62
N PRO A 45 10.07 10.17 -5.45
CA PRO A 45 10.24 8.90 -4.75
C PRO A 45 8.94 8.37 -4.11
N THR A 46 8.82 7.05 -4.04
CA THR A 46 7.73 6.36 -3.33
C THR A 46 8.24 5.84 -1.98
N LEU A 47 7.56 6.17 -0.89
CA LEU A 47 7.99 5.82 0.47
C LEU A 47 7.29 4.58 1.04
N ALA A 48 6.05 4.34 0.63
CA ALA A 48 5.27 3.22 1.12
C ALA A 48 4.27 2.74 0.07
N LEU A 49 3.92 1.46 0.16
CA LEU A 49 2.79 0.84 -0.54
C LEU A 49 1.85 0.26 0.52
N ILE A 50 0.58 0.62 0.44
CA ILE A 50 -0.48 0.20 1.35
C ILE A 50 -1.40 -0.71 0.54
N LEU A 51 -1.52 -1.97 0.98
CA LEU A 51 -2.46 -2.94 0.41
C LEU A 51 -3.63 -3.09 1.38
N LEU A 52 -4.84 -2.77 0.93
CA LEU A 52 -6.07 -3.17 1.61
C LEU A 52 -6.57 -4.46 0.95
N TYR A 53 -6.84 -5.46 1.78
CA TYR A 53 -7.23 -6.78 1.31
C TYR A 53 -8.33 -7.36 2.21
N PRO A 54 -9.30 -8.12 1.66
CA PRO A 54 -10.39 -8.68 2.45
C PRO A 54 -9.89 -9.68 3.48
N HIS A 55 -10.53 -9.66 4.64
CA HIS A 55 -10.11 -10.50 5.74
C HIS A 55 -10.68 -11.93 5.60
N SER A 56 -10.09 -12.72 4.69
CA SER A 56 -10.37 -14.15 4.58
C SER A 56 -9.57 -14.95 5.61
N LYS A 57 -10.01 -16.18 5.96
CA LYS A 57 -9.23 -17.09 6.82
C LYS A 57 -7.83 -17.37 6.23
N LYS A 58 -7.72 -17.39 4.89
CA LYS A 58 -6.46 -17.57 4.18
C LYS A 58 -5.56 -16.33 4.31
N ALA A 59 -6.12 -15.12 4.19
CA ALA A 59 -5.39 -13.86 4.31
C ALA A 59 -4.89 -13.58 5.74
N GLN A 60 -5.59 -14.08 6.76
CA GLN A 60 -5.31 -13.87 8.18
C GLN A 60 -3.87 -14.26 8.59
N ALA A 61 -3.34 -15.32 8.00
CA ALA A 61 -1.99 -15.80 8.29
C ALA A 61 -0.89 -14.79 7.88
N TYR A 62 -1.24 -13.76 7.11
CA TYR A 62 -0.29 -12.86 6.46
C TYR A 62 -0.53 -11.38 6.74
N THR A 63 -1.64 -11.00 7.37
CA THR A 63 -1.87 -9.62 7.83
C THR A 63 -0.86 -9.22 8.91
N ASN A 64 0.04 -8.30 8.57
CA ASN A 64 1.09 -7.82 9.48
C ASN A 64 0.56 -7.09 10.72
N GLY A 65 -0.55 -6.35 10.59
CA GLY A 65 -1.10 -5.56 11.70
C GLY A 65 -1.61 -6.36 12.90
N ARG A 66 -1.69 -7.69 12.79
CA ARG A 66 -2.05 -8.60 13.89
C ARG A 66 -0.95 -9.60 14.24
N LYS A 67 0.20 -9.55 13.55
CA LYS A 67 1.38 -10.31 13.95
C LYS A 67 2.10 -9.56 15.07
N PRO A 68 2.75 -10.27 16.01
CA PRO A 68 3.46 -9.63 17.10
C PRO A 68 4.69 -8.84 16.63
N PHE A 69 5.19 -9.10 15.41
CA PHE A 69 6.40 -8.48 14.87
C PHE A 69 6.29 -8.22 13.35
N PRO A 70 7.05 -7.25 12.81
CA PRO A 70 7.18 -7.04 11.37
C PRO A 70 7.75 -8.26 10.64
N ILE A 71 7.33 -8.48 9.40
CA ILE A 71 7.93 -9.49 8.50
C ILE A 71 9.02 -8.81 7.67
N ASN A 72 10.24 -9.35 7.73
CA ASN A 72 11.32 -8.95 6.84
C ASN A 72 11.17 -9.70 5.50
N ASN A 73 10.94 -8.97 4.40
CA ASN A 73 10.78 -9.53 3.05
C ASN A 73 12.06 -9.41 2.20
N GLY A 74 13.22 -9.36 2.86
CA GLY A 74 14.52 -9.25 2.19
C GLY A 74 15.00 -7.80 2.00
N PRO A 75 16.20 -7.63 1.44
CA PRO A 75 16.80 -6.31 1.26
C PRO A 75 16.10 -5.51 0.16
N THR A 76 15.98 -4.20 0.35
CA THR A 76 15.48 -3.26 -0.66
C THR A 76 16.26 -1.95 -0.60
N THR A 77 16.18 -1.17 -1.68
CA THR A 77 16.69 0.22 -1.75
C THR A 77 15.52 1.20 -1.92
N LYS A 78 15.79 2.51 -1.79
CA LYS A 78 14.76 3.56 -1.91
C LYS A 78 14.13 3.61 -3.30
N ASP A 79 14.94 3.40 -4.34
CA ASP A 79 14.54 3.38 -5.75
C ASP A 79 13.71 2.14 -6.10
N LYS A 80 14.04 0.97 -5.50
CA LYS A 80 13.36 -0.30 -5.78
C LYS A 80 12.20 -0.63 -4.83
N LEU A 81 11.90 0.26 -3.88
CA LEU A 81 10.88 0.00 -2.85
C LEU A 81 9.53 -0.34 -3.47
N LEU A 82 9.07 0.44 -4.45
CA LEU A 82 7.76 0.20 -5.06
C LEU A 82 7.72 -1.14 -5.80
N GLU A 83 8.74 -1.45 -6.59
CA GLU A 83 8.81 -2.70 -7.37
C GLU A 83 8.91 -3.93 -6.46
N ASN A 84 9.73 -3.87 -5.42
CA ASN A 84 9.88 -4.97 -4.47
C ASN A 84 8.63 -5.17 -3.63
N ALA A 85 7.99 -4.08 -3.18
CA ALA A 85 6.71 -4.15 -2.47
C ALA A 85 5.59 -4.70 -3.35
N ALA A 86 5.53 -4.27 -4.63
CA ALA A 86 4.56 -4.77 -5.60
C ALA A 86 4.68 -6.28 -5.81
N LYS A 87 5.91 -6.82 -5.92
CA LYS A 87 6.14 -8.28 -6.00
C LYS A 87 5.57 -9.02 -4.79
N ILE A 88 5.79 -8.49 -3.59
CA ILE A 88 5.23 -9.06 -2.36
C ILE A 88 3.69 -9.01 -2.43
N CYS A 89 3.10 -7.88 -2.83
CA CYS A 89 1.65 -7.78 -3.02
C CYS A 89 1.13 -8.84 -4.01
N SER A 90 1.81 -9.08 -5.13
CA SER A 90 1.45 -10.13 -6.10
C SER A 90 1.46 -11.52 -5.47
N GLU A 91 2.46 -11.85 -4.65
CA GLU A 91 2.52 -13.13 -3.92
C GLU A 91 1.38 -13.30 -2.93
N TYR A 92 0.91 -12.20 -2.32
CA TYR A 92 -0.26 -12.22 -1.43
C TYR A 92 -1.55 -12.48 -2.21
N MET A 93 -1.75 -11.79 -3.34
CA MET A 93 -2.91 -11.98 -4.20
C MET A 93 -2.96 -13.38 -4.82
N ALA A 94 -1.82 -13.93 -5.22
CA ALA A 94 -1.73 -15.29 -5.79
C ALA A 94 -2.17 -16.40 -4.83
N ARG A 95 -2.27 -16.12 -3.51
CA ARG A 95 -2.73 -17.11 -2.51
C ARG A 95 -4.24 -17.23 -2.43
N ASP A 96 -4.98 -16.26 -2.94
CA ASP A 96 -6.44 -16.30 -3.03
C ASP A 96 -6.89 -15.65 -4.35
N PRO A 97 -6.65 -16.33 -5.50
CA PRO A 97 -6.83 -15.74 -6.83
C PRO A 97 -8.28 -15.39 -7.16
N ASP A 98 -9.24 -15.94 -6.40
CA ASP A 98 -10.67 -15.63 -6.54
C ASP A 98 -11.07 -14.32 -5.85
N GLU A 99 -10.16 -13.72 -5.07
CA GLU A 99 -10.41 -12.48 -4.33
C GLU A 99 -10.09 -11.26 -5.18
N LEU A 100 -11.13 -10.48 -5.49
CA LEU A 100 -11.05 -9.28 -6.32
C LEU A 100 -11.15 -7.99 -5.48
N GLY A 101 -11.52 -8.09 -4.21
CA GLY A 101 -11.84 -6.96 -3.34
C GLY A 101 -10.64 -6.27 -2.71
N PHE A 102 -9.58 -5.99 -3.47
CA PHE A 102 -8.39 -5.32 -2.95
C PHE A 102 -8.19 -3.92 -3.55
N THR A 103 -7.49 -3.06 -2.80
CA THR A 103 -7.04 -1.75 -3.29
C THR A 103 -5.58 -1.53 -2.89
N MET A 104 -4.87 -0.74 -3.68
CA MET A 104 -3.47 -0.40 -3.43
C MET A 104 -3.27 1.10 -3.55
N ILE A 105 -2.61 1.67 -2.54
CA ILE A 105 -2.32 3.10 -2.48
C ILE A 105 -0.83 3.28 -2.15
N ALA A 106 -0.15 4.15 -2.90
CA ALA A 106 1.23 4.51 -2.66
C ALA A 106 1.34 5.87 -1.98
N LEU A 107 2.22 5.98 -0.98
CA LEU A 107 2.67 7.27 -0.46
C LEU A 107 3.86 7.73 -1.29
N ALA A 108 3.69 8.80 -2.05
CA ALA A 108 4.66 9.27 -3.02
C ALA A 108 4.87 10.79 -2.93
N ALA A 109 5.89 11.29 -3.62
CA ALA A 109 6.06 12.73 -3.79
C ALA A 109 4.81 13.32 -4.47
N ALA A 110 4.36 14.47 -3.99
CA ALA A 110 3.32 15.23 -4.67
C ALA A 110 3.88 15.74 -6.00
N ASN A 111 3.14 15.52 -7.09
CA ASN A 111 3.42 16.19 -8.35
C ASN A 111 3.07 17.67 -8.16
N GLU A 112 4.02 18.57 -8.48
CA GLU A 112 3.75 20.01 -8.55
C GLU A 112 2.75 20.35 -9.65
#